data_AF-A0AAV1UMR4-F1
#
_entry.id   AF-A0AAV1UMR4-F1
#
_cell.length_a   1.000
_cell.length_b   1.000
_cell.length_c   1.000
_cell.angle_alpha   90.00
_cell.angle_beta   90.00
_cell.angle_gamma   90.00
#
_symmetry.space_group_name_H-M   'P 1'
#
loop_
_entity.id
_entity.type
_entity.pdbx_description
1 polymer ?
#
loop_
_entity_poly.entity_id
_entity_poly.type
_entity_poly.pdbx_seq_one_letter_code
_entity_poly.pdbx_strand_id
1 'polypeptide(L)'
;MSMATFSGKRYFVTFIDDKSRYCVVYLLKSKSEVAAKFMEYAAMAETQTGKRVKYLQSDNGGEYKSDKLARFCAERGIQQRFTPPYTPQLNGVAERMNRTLVECARCMMEHAGLGKSYWGEAVMTAMFLQNRCPTRVIHQDKSLLKRQRL
;
A
#
# COMPACT_ATOMS: atom_id res chain seq x y z
N MET A 1 12.36 9.75 1.20
CA MET A 1 12.20 11.21 1.31
C MET A 1 12.49 11.56 2.76
N SER A 2 13.52 12.37 3.03
CA SER A 2 13.98 12.64 4.41
C SER A 2 13.21 13.76 5.13
N MET A 3 12.36 14.49 4.41
CA MET A 3 11.58 15.62 4.91
C MET A 3 10.15 15.18 5.22
N ALA A 4 9.58 15.66 6.33
CA ALA A 4 8.17 15.43 6.64
C ALA A 4 7.26 16.15 5.64
N THR A 5 6.04 15.65 5.45
CA THR A 5 4.99 16.41 4.76
C THR A 5 4.64 17.67 5.54
N PHE A 6 3.91 18.61 4.95
CA PHE A 6 3.39 19.77 5.69
C PHE A 6 2.49 19.35 6.87
N SER A 7 1.84 18.19 6.78
CA SER A 7 1.02 17.57 7.82
C SER A 7 1.81 16.73 8.83
N GLY A 8 3.15 16.75 8.78
CA GLY A 8 4.03 16.06 9.72
C GLY A 8 4.17 14.55 9.50
N LYS A 9 3.78 14.03 8.33
CA LYS A 9 3.93 12.61 7.98
C LYS A 9 5.32 12.34 7.44
N ARG A 10 5.94 11.23 7.85
CA ARG A 10 7.35 10.89 7.52
C ARG A 10 7.48 9.59 6.73
N TYR A 11 6.46 8.75 6.78
CA TYR A 11 6.45 7.45 6.13
C TYR A 11 5.15 7.27 5.37
N PHE A 12 5.14 6.31 4.45
CA PHE A 12 3.91 5.79 3.88
C PHE A 12 3.98 4.26 3.92
N VAL A 13 2.81 3.63 3.99
CA VAL A 13 2.66 2.18 3.83
C VAL A 13 1.72 1.91 2.69
N THR A 14 1.99 0.84 1.94
CA THR A 14 1.13 0.35 0.87
C THR A 14 0.53 -1.00 1.27
N PHE A 15 -0.77 -1.14 1.03
CA PHE A 15 -1.43 -2.44 1.03
C PHE A 15 -1.94 -2.72 -0.37
N ILE A 16 -1.56 -3.87 -0.91
CA ILE A 16 -1.81 -4.23 -2.30
C ILE A 16 -2.57 -5.53 -2.31
N ASP A 17 -3.72 -5.54 -2.98
CA ASP A 17 -4.42 -6.78 -3.27
C ASP A 17 -3.66 -7.56 -4.37
N ASP A 18 -3.24 -8.79 -4.07
CA ASP A 18 -2.40 -9.56 -4.97
C ASP A 18 -3.10 -9.90 -6.30
N LYS A 19 -4.42 -10.13 -6.26
CA LYS A 19 -5.19 -10.50 -7.45
C LYS A 19 -5.46 -9.31 -8.38
N SER A 20 -6.04 -8.25 -7.84
CA SER A 20 -6.46 -7.08 -8.61
C SER A 20 -5.33 -6.08 -8.83
N ARG A 21 -4.25 -6.16 -8.07
CA ARG A 21 -3.19 -5.13 -7.99
C ARG A 21 -3.67 -3.78 -7.47
N TYR A 22 -4.89 -3.70 -6.93
CA TYR A 22 -5.40 -2.49 -6.31
C TYR A 22 -4.53 -2.12 -5.10
N CYS A 23 -4.05 -0.88 -5.08
CA CYS A 23 -3.14 -0.39 -4.06
C CYS A 23 -3.82 0.67 -3.19
N VAL A 24 -3.63 0.60 -1.88
CA VAL A 24 -4.01 1.65 -0.93
C VAL A 24 -2.75 2.17 -0.26
N VAL A 25 -2.60 3.50 -0.22
CA VAL A 25 -1.52 4.18 0.49
C VAL A 25 -2.09 4.84 1.75
N TYR A 26 -1.37 4.70 2.88
CA TYR A 26 -1.58 5.52 4.06
C TYR A 26 -0.32 6.30 4.42
N LEU A 27 -0.47 7.59 4.73
CA LEU A 27 0.61 8.44 5.25
C LEU A 27 0.71 8.33 6.77
N LEU A 28 1.92 8.07 7.26
CA LEU A 28 2.19 7.75 8.66
C LEU A 28 3.12 8.78 9.31
N LYS A 29 2.89 9.07 10.59
CA LYS A 29 3.84 9.83 11.43
C LYS A 29 4.98 8.93 11.89
N SER A 30 4.65 7.69 12.27
CA SER A 30 5.59 6.66 12.73
C SER A 30 5.23 5.29 12.16
N LYS A 31 6.22 4.39 12.08
CA LYS A 31 6.01 3.00 11.64
C LYS A 31 5.08 2.19 12.57
N SER A 32 4.92 2.60 13.82
CA SER A 32 3.98 1.96 14.76
C SER A 32 2.51 2.10 14.36
N GLU A 33 2.18 3.02 13.46
CA GLU A 33 0.81 3.21 12.95
C GLU A 33 0.38 2.10 11.94
N VAL A 34 1.32 1.30 11.43
CA VAL A 34 1.07 0.27 10.39
C VAL A 34 -0.02 -0.71 10.81
N ALA A 35 0.02 -1.23 12.04
CA ALA A 35 -0.97 -2.19 12.53
C ALA A 35 -2.40 -1.61 12.49
N ALA A 36 -2.57 -0.36 12.93
CA ALA A 36 -3.86 0.31 12.90
C ALA A 36 -4.35 0.53 11.45
N LYS A 37 -3.44 0.92 10.55
CA LYS A 37 -3.77 1.14 9.14
C LYS A 37 -4.07 -0.16 8.37
N PHE A 38 -3.46 -1.28 8.77
CA PHE A 38 -3.85 -2.58 8.23
C PHE A 38 -5.27 -2.98 8.64
N MET A 39 -5.66 -2.74 9.90
CA MET A 39 -7.03 -3.03 10.37
C MET A 39 -8.07 -2.21 9.59
N GLU A 40 -7.78 -0.91 9.39
CA GLU A 40 -8.60 0.00 8.57
C GLU A 40 -8.71 -0.52 7.12
N TYR A 41 -7.59 -0.93 6.52
CA TYR A 41 -7.57 -1.54 5.19
C TYR A 41 -8.39 -2.83 5.12
N ALA A 42 -8.22 -3.75 6.06
CA ALA A 42 -8.90 -5.04 6.05
C ALA A 42 -10.43 -4.87 6.16
N ALA A 43 -10.89 -3.97 7.03
CA ALA A 43 -12.31 -3.64 7.15
C ALA A 43 -12.88 -3.00 5.87
N MET A 44 -12.14 -2.06 5.28
CA MET A 44 -12.52 -1.44 4.01
C MET A 44 -12.58 -2.48 2.88
N ALA A 45 -11.55 -3.33 2.74
CA ALA A 45 -11.49 -4.35 1.70
C ALA A 45 -12.65 -5.35 1.81
N GLU A 46 -12.96 -5.80 3.03
CA GLU A 46 -14.10 -6.69 3.29
C GLU A 46 -15.42 -6.02 2.91
N THR A 47 -15.63 -4.76 3.30
CA THR A 47 -16.85 -4.01 3.01
C THR A 47 -17.04 -3.76 1.52
N GLN A 48 -15.98 -3.38 0.80
CA GLN A 48 -16.08 -3.03 -0.62
C GLN A 48 -16.20 -4.24 -1.54
N THR A 49 -15.65 -5.40 -1.12
CA THR A 49 -15.55 -6.58 -2.00
C THR A 49 -16.38 -7.78 -1.55
N GLY A 50 -16.93 -7.73 -0.33
CA GLY A 50 -17.57 -8.89 0.33
C GLY A 50 -16.59 -10.02 0.67
N LYS A 51 -15.28 -9.80 0.55
CA LYS A 51 -14.25 -10.84 0.72
C LYS A 51 -13.32 -10.50 1.86
N ARG A 52 -13.12 -11.47 2.75
CA ARG A 52 -12.15 -11.38 3.83
C ARG A 52 -10.73 -11.55 3.32
N VAL A 53 -9.81 -10.77 3.89
CA VAL A 53 -8.37 -10.97 3.72
C VAL A 53 -8.01 -12.35 4.29
N LYS A 54 -7.29 -13.17 3.52
CA LYS A 54 -6.85 -14.51 3.96
C LYS A 54 -5.40 -14.52 4.43
N TYR A 55 -4.56 -13.74 3.75
CA TYR A 55 -3.12 -13.71 3.98
C TYR A 55 -2.65 -12.27 4.05
N LEU A 56 -1.78 -11.98 5.02
CA LEU A 56 -0.97 -10.78 5.05
C LEU A 56 0.47 -11.19 4.76
N GLN A 57 0.97 -10.87 3.56
CA GLN A 57 2.38 -11.05 3.21
C GLN A 57 3.15 -9.76 3.52
N SER A 58 4.20 -9.85 4.33
CA SER A 58 5.09 -8.73 4.62
C SER A 58 6.55 -9.15 4.65
N ASP A 59 7.46 -8.18 4.66
CA ASP A 59 8.85 -8.44 5.02
C ASP A 59 8.98 -8.69 6.53
N ASN A 60 10.20 -8.94 6.99
CA ASN A 60 10.53 -9.19 8.39
C ASN A 60 10.58 -7.89 9.25
N GLY A 61 10.05 -6.77 8.76
CA GLY A 61 10.00 -5.49 9.46
C GLY A 61 9.28 -5.57 10.80
N GLY A 62 9.83 -4.90 11.82
CA GLY A 62 9.30 -4.92 13.18
C GLY A 62 7.87 -4.36 13.28
N GLU A 63 7.49 -3.45 12.37
CA GLU A 63 6.14 -2.90 12.29
C GLU A 63 5.06 -3.96 12.05
N TYR A 64 5.39 -5.06 11.37
CA TYR A 64 4.47 -6.16 11.07
C TYR A 64 4.47 -7.26 12.15
N LYS A 65 5.37 -7.16 13.13
CA LYS A 65 5.51 -8.13 14.23
C LYS A 65 4.86 -7.68 15.53
N SER A 66 4.08 -6.59 15.50
CA SER A 66 3.40 -6.11 16.71
C SER A 66 2.35 -7.10 17.21
N ASP A 67 2.27 -7.29 18.52
CA ASP A 67 1.25 -8.14 19.17
C ASP A 67 -0.17 -7.72 18.78
N LYS A 68 -0.38 -6.41 18.61
CA LYS A 68 -1.67 -5.84 18.20
C LYS A 68 -2.10 -6.39 16.82
N LEU A 69 -1.17 -6.42 15.86
CA LEU A 69 -1.44 -6.95 14.53
C LEU A 69 -1.60 -8.48 14.56
N ALA A 70 -0.79 -9.17 15.37
CA ALA A 70 -0.88 -10.61 15.52
C ALA A 70 -2.23 -11.06 16.10
N ARG A 71 -2.72 -10.40 17.16
CA ARG A 71 -4.03 -10.66 17.75
C ARG A 71 -5.17 -10.43 16.76
N PHE A 72 -5.16 -9.28 16.08
CA PHE A 72 -6.17 -8.99 15.06
C PHE A 72 -6.20 -10.04 13.95
N CYS A 73 -5.01 -10.45 13.46
CA CYS A 73 -4.91 -11.48 12.44
C CYS A 73 -5.46 -12.82 12.95
N ALA A 74 -5.13 -13.23 14.18
CA ALA A 74 -5.66 -14.45 14.78
C ALA A 74 -7.19 -14.42 14.93
N GLU A 75 -7.74 -13.32 15.46
CA GLU A 75 -9.20 -13.12 15.63
C GLU A 75 -9.96 -13.17 14.30
N ARG A 76 -9.36 -12.65 13.22
CA ARG A 76 -9.95 -12.63 11.88
C ARG A 76 -9.64 -13.87 11.05
N GLY A 77 -8.81 -14.79 11.55
CA GLY A 77 -8.33 -15.96 10.80
C GLY A 77 -7.39 -15.61 9.63
N ILE A 78 -6.73 -14.45 9.68
CA ILE A 78 -5.76 -14.00 8.69
C ILE A 78 -4.41 -14.65 8.99
N GLN A 79 -3.83 -15.34 8.02
CA GLN A 79 -2.50 -15.92 8.14
C GLN A 79 -1.43 -14.90 7.78
N GLN A 80 -0.53 -14.59 8.72
CA GLN A 80 0.63 -13.76 8.46
C GLN A 80 1.75 -14.59 7.84
N ARG A 81 2.30 -14.10 6.73
CA ARG A 81 3.42 -14.70 6.03
C ARG A 81 4.55 -13.68 5.96
N PHE A 82 5.70 -14.07 6.49
CA PHE A 82 6.90 -13.25 6.45
C PHE A 82 7.81 -13.76 5.35
N THR A 83 8.30 -12.86 4.50
CA THR A 83 9.22 -13.21 3.43
C THR A 83 10.54 -13.69 4.05
N PRO A 84 11.02 -14.91 3.72
CA PRO A 84 12.30 -15.38 4.21
C PRO A 84 13.45 -14.50 3.68
N PRO A 85 14.55 -14.38 4.46
CA PRO A 85 15.77 -13.76 3.97
C PRO A 85 16.16 -14.34 2.60
N TYR A 86 16.67 -13.49 1.69
CA TYR A 86 17.13 -13.88 0.35
C TYR A 86 16.06 -14.33 -0.67
N THR A 87 14.76 -14.10 -0.40
CA THR A 87 13.66 -14.34 -1.37
C THR A 87 12.90 -13.07 -1.79
N PRO A 88 13.58 -12.04 -2.32
CA PRO A 88 12.95 -10.75 -2.66
C PRO A 88 11.82 -10.87 -3.70
N GLN A 89 11.77 -11.96 -4.48
CA GLN A 89 10.72 -12.20 -5.47
C GLN A 89 9.32 -12.26 -4.84
N LEU A 90 9.20 -12.76 -3.59
CA LEU A 90 7.93 -12.88 -2.89
C LEU A 90 7.36 -11.52 -2.46
N ASN A 91 8.22 -10.53 -2.24
CA ASN A 91 7.82 -9.15 -1.96
C ASN A 91 7.87 -8.24 -3.19
N GLY A 92 8.25 -8.80 -4.35
CA GLY A 92 8.53 -8.02 -5.56
C GLY A 92 7.34 -7.22 -6.09
N VAL A 93 6.11 -7.64 -5.78
CA VAL A 93 4.90 -6.87 -6.12
C VAL A 93 4.87 -5.54 -5.34
N ALA A 94 5.06 -5.60 -4.02
CA ALA A 94 5.04 -4.43 -3.17
C ALA A 94 6.22 -3.51 -3.48
N GLU A 95 7.41 -4.07 -3.68
CA GLU A 95 8.61 -3.31 -4.04
C GLU A 95 8.46 -2.58 -5.37
N ARG A 96 7.94 -3.25 -6.41
CA ARG A 96 7.69 -2.62 -7.71
C ARG A 96 6.66 -1.51 -7.61
N MET A 97 5.54 -1.74 -6.91
CA MET A 97 4.51 -0.73 -6.72
C MET A 97 5.05 0.48 -5.97
N ASN A 98 5.80 0.28 -4.89
CA ASN A 98 6.40 1.36 -4.11
C ASN A 98 7.38 2.18 -4.95
N ARG A 99 8.19 1.53 -5.78
CA ARG A 99 9.10 2.22 -6.70
C ARG A 99 8.32 3.07 -7.71
N THR A 100 7.31 2.51 -8.37
CA THR A 100 6.47 3.24 -9.32
C THR A 100 5.80 4.45 -8.67
N LEU A 101 5.22 4.30 -7.48
CA LEU A 101 4.57 5.41 -6.78
C LEU A 101 5.53 6.55 -6.45
N VAL A 102 6.75 6.21 -5.98
CA VAL A 102 7.76 7.21 -5.65
C VAL A 102 8.30 7.91 -6.89
N GLU A 103 8.53 7.18 -7.98
CA GLU A 103 8.97 7.75 -9.27
C GLU A 103 7.90 8.69 -9.83
N CYS A 104 6.64 8.26 -9.91
CA CYS A 104 5.54 9.10 -10.36
C CYS A 104 5.37 10.34 -9.49
N ALA A 105 5.43 10.20 -8.16
CA ALA A 105 5.35 11.33 -7.24
C ALA A 105 6.46 12.37 -7.50
N ARG A 106 7.71 11.91 -7.68
CA ARG A 106 8.83 12.79 -8.01
C ARG A 106 8.61 13.53 -9.33
N CYS A 107 8.20 12.82 -10.39
CA CYS A 107 7.93 13.43 -11.69
C CYS A 107 6.82 14.48 -11.63
N MET A 108 5.71 14.18 -10.94
CA MET A 108 4.60 15.13 -10.79
C MET A 108 5.01 16.37 -10.00
N MET A 109 5.79 16.20 -8.93
CA MET A 109 6.26 17.33 -8.13
C MET A 109 7.22 18.23 -8.90
N GLU A 110 8.16 17.64 -9.64
CA GLU A 110 9.12 18.37 -10.47
C GLU A 110 8.38 19.17 -11.56
N HIS A 111 7.43 18.52 -12.25
CA HIS A 111 6.65 19.16 -13.30
C HIS A 111 5.78 20.31 -12.76
N ALA A 112 5.21 20.17 -11.57
CA ALA A 112 4.37 21.19 -10.94
C ALA A 112 5.16 22.27 -10.18
N GLY A 113 6.50 22.17 -10.10
CA GLY A 113 7.34 23.08 -9.32
C GLY A 113 7.07 23.03 -7.81
N LEU A 114 6.61 21.89 -7.28
CA LEU A 114 6.22 21.76 -5.87
C LEU A 114 7.41 21.45 -4.96
N GLY A 115 7.42 22.08 -3.79
CA GLY A 115 8.43 21.81 -2.75
C GLY A 115 8.36 20.38 -2.20
N LYS A 116 9.47 19.90 -1.63
CA LYS A 116 9.60 18.52 -1.11
C LYS A 116 8.57 18.13 -0.05
N SER A 117 7.95 19.09 0.64
CA SER A 117 6.91 18.87 1.65
C SER A 117 5.59 18.31 1.10
N TYR A 118 5.36 18.36 -0.22
CA TYR A 118 4.15 17.84 -0.88
C TYR A 118 4.26 16.36 -1.29
N TRP A 119 5.33 15.68 -0.88
CA TRP A 119 5.58 14.31 -1.33
C TRP A 119 4.46 13.34 -0.94
N GLY A 120 3.80 13.56 0.20
CA GLY A 120 2.72 12.69 0.67
C GLY A 120 1.51 12.76 -0.26
N GLU A 121 1.11 13.97 -0.61
CA GLU A 121 0.01 14.29 -1.52
C GLU A 121 0.33 13.81 -2.94
N ALA A 122 1.58 13.97 -3.38
CA ALA A 122 2.04 13.45 -4.66
C ALA A 122 1.98 11.91 -4.71
N VAL A 123 2.36 11.20 -3.64
CA VAL A 123 2.26 9.73 -3.58
C VAL A 123 0.81 9.27 -3.56
N MET A 124 -0.07 9.93 -2.80
CA MET A 124 -1.51 9.62 -2.81
C MET A 124 -2.13 9.84 -4.19
N THR A 125 -1.73 10.92 -4.88
CA THR A 125 -2.15 11.21 -6.25
C THR A 125 -1.64 10.16 -7.23
N ALA A 126 -0.37 9.73 -7.08
CA ALA A 126 0.21 8.68 -7.90
C ALA A 126 -0.58 7.37 -7.74
N MET A 127 -0.94 7.00 -6.50
CA MET A 127 -1.76 5.83 -6.22
C MET A 127 -3.15 5.94 -6.85
N PHE A 128 -3.77 7.12 -6.73
CA PHE A 128 -5.08 7.40 -7.32
C PHE A 128 -5.08 7.19 -8.84
N LEU A 129 -4.04 7.68 -9.52
CA LEU A 129 -3.84 7.50 -10.96
C LEU A 129 -3.52 6.05 -11.29
N GLN A 130 -2.63 5.39 -10.54
CA GLN A 130 -2.24 4.00 -10.77
C GLN A 130 -3.43 3.03 -10.68
N ASN A 131 -4.38 3.28 -9.77
CA ASN A 131 -5.62 2.52 -9.66
C ASN A 131 -6.63 2.79 -10.80
N ARG A 132 -6.41 3.82 -11.61
CA ARG A 132 -7.26 4.23 -12.74
C ARG A 132 -6.65 3.89 -14.09
N CYS A 133 -5.33 3.79 -14.17
CA CYS A 133 -4.62 3.44 -15.39
C CYS A 133 -4.63 1.93 -15.65
N PRO A 134 -4.84 1.49 -16.90
CA PRO A 134 -4.61 0.09 -17.28
C PRO A 134 -3.12 -0.28 -17.15
N THR A 135 -2.81 -1.50 -16.76
CA THR A 135 -1.42 -2.00 -16.65
C THR A 135 -1.22 -3.22 -17.56
N ARG A 136 0.00 -3.39 -18.12
CA ARG A 136 0.33 -4.48 -19.06
C ARG A 136 0.05 -5.89 -18.53
N VAL A 137 0.12 -6.09 -17.22
CA VAL A 137 -0.14 -7.39 -16.56
C VAL A 137 -1.63 -7.75 -16.62
N ILE A 138 -2.50 -6.77 -16.88
CA ILE A 138 -3.95 -6.94 -16.93
C ILE A 138 -4.35 -6.92 -18.40
N HIS A 139 -4.47 -8.12 -19.00
CA HIS A 139 -5.06 -8.24 -20.33
C HIS A 139 -6.49 -7.64 -20.34
N GLN A 140 -6.68 -6.67 -21.23
CA GLN A 140 -7.93 -6.04 -21.70
C GLN A 140 -8.64 -5.02 -20.77
N ASP A 141 -8.51 -3.74 -21.16
CA ASP A 141 -9.50 -2.64 -21.11
C ASP A 141 -10.24 -2.27 -19.80
N LYS A 142 -9.76 -2.67 -18.62
CA LYS A 142 -10.42 -2.29 -17.36
C LYS A 142 -9.43 -1.75 -16.31
N SER A 143 -9.58 -0.47 -15.98
CA SER A 143 -8.94 0.20 -14.83
C SER A 143 -9.15 -0.58 -13.53
N LEU A 144 -8.21 -0.55 -12.57
CA LEU A 144 -8.28 -1.35 -11.33
C LEU A 144 -9.58 -1.12 -10.54
N LEU A 145 -10.12 0.10 -10.57
CA LEU A 145 -11.41 0.45 -9.94
C LEU A 145 -12.63 -0.25 -10.54
N LYS A 146 -12.62 -0.58 -11.83
CA LYS A 146 -13.75 -1.28 -12.48
C LYS A 146 -13.89 -2.72 -11.97
N ARG A 147 -12.93 -3.24 -11.22
CA ARG A 147 -12.99 -4.57 -10.58
C ARG A 147 -13.22 -4.52 -9.07
N GLN A 148 -13.23 -3.32 -8.47
CA GLN A 148 -13.55 -3.12 -7.05
C GLN A 148 -15.03 -2.79 -6.81
N ARG A 149 -15.83 -2.65 -7.87
CA ARG A 149 -17.26 -2.37 -7.80
C ARG A 149 -18.07 -3.55 -8.36
N LEU A 150 -18.86 -4.13 -7.44
CA LEU A 150 -20.13 -4.86 -7.60
C LEU A 150 -20.07 -6.20 -8.32
#